data_AF-A0A840Q574-F1
#
_entry.id   AF-A0A840Q574-F1
#
_cell.length_a   1.000
_cell.length_b   1.000
_cell.length_c   1.000
_cell.angle_alpha   90.00
_cell.angle_beta   90.00
_cell.angle_gamma   90.00
#
_symmetry.space_group_name_H-M   'P 1'
#
loop_
_entity.id
_entity.type
_entity.pdbx_description
1 polymer ?
#
loop_
_entity_poly.entity_id
_entity_poly.type
_entity_poly.pdbx_seq_one_letter_code
_entity_poly.pdbx_strand_id
1 'polypeptide(L)'
;MDISAAETDPGTDPAFVIKVPVGRVDQTLVAELKRTLRAHSGTTPVHLKLQSPRGITRLALSSDYFVSTENGLRGELKGLLGAGCFEAH
;
A
#
# COMPACT_ATOMS: atom_id res chain seq x y z
N MET A 1 7.11 26.41 13.92
CA MET A 1 7.20 25.75 12.60
C MET A 1 7.38 24.28 12.90
N ASP A 2 6.30 23.50 12.87
CA ASP A 2 6.35 22.06 13.09
C ASP A 2 7.07 21.38 11.92
N ILE A 3 8.26 20.86 12.20
CA ILE A 3 9.01 20.02 11.28
C ILE A 3 8.49 18.61 11.49
N SER A 4 7.60 18.15 10.61
CA SER A 4 7.42 16.71 10.39
C SER A 4 8.11 16.37 9.08
N ALA A 5 9.44 16.30 9.13
CA ALA A 5 10.23 15.68 8.09
C ALA A 5 10.06 14.17 8.24
N ALA A 6 9.19 13.58 7.45
CA ALA A 6 9.26 12.14 7.21
C ALA A 6 10.48 11.91 6.33
N GLU A 7 11.57 11.46 6.95
CA GLU A 7 12.78 11.00 6.30
C GLU A 7 12.40 10.03 5.18
N THR A 8 12.56 10.49 3.94
CA THR A 8 12.58 9.60 2.78
C THR A 8 13.98 9.02 2.75
N ASP A 9 14.11 7.79 3.20
CA ASP A 9 15.32 6.98 3.01
C ASP A 9 15.67 6.97 1.51
N PRO A 10 16.76 7.64 1.08
CA PRO A 10 17.01 7.90 -0.34
C PRO A 10 17.71 6.73 -1.07
N GLY A 11 17.69 5.51 -0.51
CA GLY A 11 18.49 4.38 -0.99
C GLY A 11 17.73 3.16 -1.52
N THR A 12 16.39 3.12 -1.41
CA THR A 12 15.57 1.98 -1.84
C THR A 12 14.62 2.41 -2.95
N ASP A 13 14.48 1.60 -4.01
CA ASP A 13 13.43 1.76 -5.03
C ASP A 13 12.10 2.21 -4.39
N PRO A 14 11.40 3.22 -4.93
CA PRO A 14 10.27 3.83 -4.25
C PRO A 14 9.17 2.78 -4.07
N ALA A 15 8.92 2.42 -2.80
CA ALA A 15 7.92 1.42 -2.47
C ALA A 15 6.54 1.81 -3.02
N PHE A 16 5.79 0.83 -3.50
CA PHE A 16 4.41 0.97 -3.91
C PHE A 16 3.51 1.13 -2.68
N VAL A 17 3.02 2.35 -2.44
CA VAL A 17 2.27 2.71 -1.23
C VAL A 17 0.76 2.62 -1.44
N ILE A 18 0.09 1.80 -0.62
CA ILE A 18 -1.37 1.61 -0.61
C ILE A 18 -1.95 2.16 0.68
N LYS A 19 -2.94 3.05 0.58
CA LYS A 19 -3.69 3.64 1.70
C LYS A 19 -4.96 2.84 1.96
N VAL A 20 -5.18 2.50 3.23
CA VAL A 20 -6.38 1.77 3.66
C VAL A 20 -6.93 2.43 4.94
N PRO A 21 -8.19 2.90 4.95
CA PRO A 21 -8.84 3.33 6.18
C PRO A 21 -9.00 2.14 7.13
N VAL A 22 -8.57 2.29 8.39
CA VAL A 22 -8.60 1.18 9.37
C VAL A 22 -10.01 0.64 9.59
N GLY A 23 -11.04 1.49 9.47
CA GLY A 23 -12.45 1.08 9.60
C GLY A 23 -12.96 0.18 8.46
N ARG A 24 -12.21 0.04 7.36
CA ARG A 24 -12.52 -0.90 6.27
C ARG A 24 -11.73 -2.21 6.38
N VAL A 25 -10.81 -2.32 7.34
CA VAL A 25 -9.97 -3.51 7.47
C VAL A 25 -10.77 -4.60 8.16
N ASP A 26 -11.21 -5.57 7.36
CA ASP A 26 -11.81 -6.81 7.81
C ASP A 26 -11.08 -8.02 7.18
N GLN A 27 -11.47 -9.23 7.60
CA GLN A 27 -10.84 -10.46 7.13
C GLN A 27 -10.97 -10.66 5.62
N THR A 28 -12.12 -10.27 5.05
CA THR A 28 -12.40 -10.39 3.61
C THR A 28 -11.50 -9.47 2.81
N LEU A 29 -11.39 -8.20 3.21
CA LEU A 29 -10.51 -7.24 2.55
C LEU A 29 -9.05 -7.67 2.63
N VAL A 30 -8.60 -8.15 3.80
CA VAL A 30 -7.22 -8.63 3.97
C VAL A 30 -6.95 -9.85 3.07
N ALA A 31 -7.89 -10.79 2.96
CA ALA A 31 -7.75 -11.96 2.10
C ALA A 31 -7.67 -11.58 0.62
N GLU A 32 -8.58 -10.73 0.14
CA GLU A 32 -8.58 -10.27 -1.26
C GLU A 32 -7.34 -9.42 -1.57
N LEU A 33 -6.94 -8.51 -0.68
CA LEU A 33 -5.71 -7.73 -0.87
C LEU A 33 -4.48 -8.65 -0.99
N LYS A 34 -4.34 -9.63 -0.11
CA LYS A 34 -3.24 -10.62 -0.18
C LYS A 34 -3.26 -11.40 -1.49
N ARG A 35 -4.45 -11.81 -1.95
CA ARG A 35 -4.64 -12.52 -3.22
C ARG A 35 -4.24 -11.64 -4.41
N THR A 36 -4.73 -10.41 -4.47
CA THR A 36 -4.40 -9.45 -5.54
C THR A 36 -2.90 -9.17 -5.57
N LEU A 37 -2.26 -8.87 -4.45
CA LEU A 37 -0.81 -8.63 -4.42
C LEU A 37 -0.01 -9.84 -4.92
N ARG A 38 -0.38 -11.06 -4.50
CA ARG A 38 0.29 -12.29 -4.96
C ARG A 38 0.05 -12.61 -6.44
N ALA A 39 -1.12 -12.26 -6.98
CA ALA A 39 -1.42 -12.44 -8.40
C ALA A 39 -0.58 -11.53 -9.31
N HIS A 40 -0.05 -10.44 -8.76
CA HIS A 40 0.78 -9.45 -9.45
C HIS A 40 2.20 -9.42 -8.89
N SER A 41 2.76 -10.58 -8.54
CA SER A 41 4.09 -10.68 -7.91
C SER A 41 5.19 -10.04 -8.76
N GLY A 42 6.15 -9.37 -8.11
CA GLY A 42 7.31 -8.76 -8.75
C GLY A 42 8.36 -8.34 -7.74
N THR A 43 9.13 -7.30 -8.05
CA THR A 43 10.28 -6.88 -7.22
C THR A 43 10.05 -5.57 -6.46
N THR A 44 8.97 -4.84 -6.73
CA THR A 44 8.70 -3.55 -6.07
C THR A 44 8.18 -3.77 -4.65
N PRO A 45 8.85 -3.21 -3.61
CA PRO A 45 8.37 -3.29 -2.24
C PRO A 45 6.98 -2.67 -2.07
N VAL A 46 6.12 -3.27 -1.23
CA VAL A 46 4.78 -2.75 -0.94
C VAL A 46 4.68 -2.26 0.49
N HIS A 47 4.22 -1.03 0.66
CA HIS A 47 3.93 -0.44 1.96
C HIS A 47 2.45 -0.13 2.12
N LEU A 48 1.85 -0.52 3.26
CA LEU A 48 0.50 -0.12 3.62
C LEU A 48 0.52 1.10 4.53
N LYS A 49 -0.27 2.13 4.22
CA LYS A 49 -0.58 3.25 5.11
C LYS A 49 -1.99 3.05 5.67
N LEU A 50 -2.07 2.56 6.90
CA LEU A 50 -3.31 2.44 7.64
C LEU A 50 -3.70 3.80 8.21
N GLN A 51 -4.85 4.32 7.79
CA GLN A 51 -5.32 5.64 8.16
C GLN A 51 -6.41 5.52 9.23
N SER A 52 -6.20 6.16 10.37
CA SER A 52 -7.17 6.28 11.45
C SER A 52 -7.36 7.74 11.84
N PRO A 53 -8.45 8.09 12.55
CA PRO A 53 -8.61 9.45 13.10
C PRO A 53 -7.49 9.86 14.06
N ARG A 54 -6.76 8.90 14.64
CA ARG A 54 -5.67 9.14 15.60
C ARG A 54 -4.29 9.25 14.95
N GLY A 55 -4.18 9.02 13.64
CA GLY A 55 -2.92 9.06 12.91
C GLY A 55 -2.77 7.97 11.87
N ILE A 56 -1.56 7.89 11.30
CA ILE A 56 -1.21 6.99 10.21
C ILE A 56 -0.18 5.97 10.70
N THR A 57 -0.41 4.68 10.45
CA THR A 57 0.58 3.62 10.66
C THR A 57 1.07 3.12 9.30
N ARG A 58 2.39 3.09 9.10
CA ARG A 58 3.01 2.53 7.89
C ARG A 58 3.52 1.12 8.19
N LEU A 59 3.13 0.15 7.37
CA LEU A 59 3.56 -1.23 7.46
C LEU A 59 4.34 -1.60 6.20
N ALA A 60 5.56 -2.09 6.37
CA ALA A 60 6.27 -2.75 5.28
C ALA A 60 5.83 -4.20 5.19
N LEU A 61 5.39 -4.64 4.01
CA LEU A 61 5.03 -6.04 3.79
C LEU A 61 6.27 -6.88 3.53
N SER A 62 6.19 -8.19 3.82
CA SER A 62 7.24 -9.13 3.45
C SER A 62 7.42 -9.19 1.94
N SER A 63 8.58 -9.68 1.50
CA SER A 63 8.90 -9.88 0.09
C SER A 63 7.92 -10.79 -0.65
N ASP A 64 7.16 -11.64 0.06
CA ASP A 64 6.10 -12.47 -0.51
C ASP A 64 4.93 -11.67 -1.10
N TYR A 65 4.90 -10.36 -0.85
CA TYR A 65 3.90 -9.42 -1.34
C TYR A 65 4.50 -8.30 -2.19
N PHE A 66 5.74 -8.45 -2.65
CA PHE A 66 6.30 -7.52 -3.64
C PHE A 66 5.58 -7.72 -4.97
N VAL A 67 5.44 -6.61 -5.71
CA VAL A 67 4.60 -6.57 -6.90
C VAL A 67 5.34 -6.08 -8.12
N SER A 68 4.83 -6.44 -9.29
CA SER A 68 5.09 -5.71 -10.53
C SER A 68 4.08 -4.58 -10.63
N THR A 69 4.55 -3.35 -10.86
CA THR A 69 3.66 -2.19 -11.05
C THR A 69 3.15 -2.06 -12.49
N GLU A 70 3.34 -3.09 -13.32
CA GLU A 70 2.82 -3.17 -14.68
C GLU A 70 1.27 -3.20 -14.70
N ASN A 71 0.71 -2.96 -15.89
CA ASN A 71 -0.72 -2.72 -16.08
C ASN A 71 -1.59 -3.88 -15.52
N GLY A 72 -2.62 -3.54 -14.73
CA GLY A 72 -3.57 -4.51 -14.15
C GLY A 72 -3.74 -4.31 -12.65
N LEU A 73 -2.65 -4.37 -11.88
CA LEU A 73 -2.64 -4.25 -10.42
C LEU A 73 -3.36 -2.98 -9.94
N ARG A 74 -3.02 -1.83 -10.53
CA ARG A 74 -3.62 -0.54 -10.12
C ARG A 74 -5.12 -0.49 -10.40
N GLY A 75 -5.61 -1.21 -11.42
CA GLY A 75 -7.03 -1.31 -11.73
C GLY A 75 -7.77 -2.14 -10.70
N GLU A 76 -7.26 -3.34 -10.39
CA GLU A 76 -7.84 -4.23 -9.39
C GLU A 76 -7.88 -3.60 -8.00
N LEU A 77 -6.77 -2.97 -7.58
CA LEU A 77 -6.70 -2.27 -6.30
C LEU A 77 -7.68 -1.09 -6.22
N LYS A 78 -7.93 -0.37 -7.33
CA LYS A 78 -8.99 0.66 -7.37
C LYS A 78 -10.37 0.05 -7.22
N GLY A 79 -10.63 -1.11 -7.83
CA GLY A 79 -11.88 -1.84 -7.65
C GLY A 79 -12.10 -2.28 -6.20
N LEU A 80 -11.04 -2.74 -5.54
CA LEU A 80 -11.09 -3.24 -4.16
C LEU A 80 -11.16 -2.12 -3.11
N LEU A 81 -10.30 -1.10 -3.24
CA LEU A 81 -10.07 -0.08 -2.21
C LEU A 81 -10.65 1.30 -2.57
N GLY A 82 -11.01 1.52 -3.84
CA GLY A 82 -11.44 2.81 -4.37
C GLY A 82 -10.31 3.61 -5.03
N ALA A 83 -10.67 4.64 -5.79
CA ALA A 83 -9.74 5.42 -6.62
C ALA A 83 -8.64 6.15 -5.82
N GLY A 84 -8.90 6.48 -4.55
CA GLY A 84 -7.99 7.22 -3.67
C GLY A 84 -6.98 6.37 -2.91
N CYS A 85 -6.86 5.06 -3.21
CA CYS A 85 -6.04 4.12 -2.44
C CYS A 85 -4.53 4.22 -2.67
N PHE A 86 -4.04 5.06 -3.58
CA PHE A 86 -2.59 5.25 -3.79
C PHE A 86 -2.10 6.55 -3.18
N GLU A 87 -0.86 6.52 -2.71
CA GLU A 87 -0.12 7.75 -2.46
C GLU A 87 0.16 8.46 -3.80
N ALA A 88 -0.08 9.77 -3.83
CA ALA A 88 0.38 10.59 -4.94
C ALA A 88 1.89 10.80 -4.75
N HIS A 89 2.66 10.59 -5.81
CA HIS A 89 4.03 11.08 -5.89
C HIS A 89 4.03 12.58 -6.16
#